data_AF-A0A8B3KRX8-F1
#
_entry.id   AF-A0A8B3KRX8-F1
#
_cell.length_a   1.000
_cell.length_b   1.000
_cell.length_c   1.000
_cell.angle_alpha   90.00
_cell.angle_beta   90.00
_cell.angle_gamma   90.00
#
_symmetry.space_group_name_H-M   'P 1'
#
loop_
_entity.id
_entity.type
_entity.pdbx_description
1 polymer ?
#
loop_
_entity_poly.entity_id
_entity_poly.type
_entity_poly.pdbx_seq_one_letter_code
_entity_poly.pdbx_strand_id
1 'polypeptide(L)'
;MTIAIVENRTLVVSVGTFAASIAAKAIEHLFDALTHFPDRRTNIELDELAARLNDFAVFVEALGEMREIAQGFDGVAEIEAFARRHVDLTRRYWAAEGRCLNWFVTGPARFPVARKEKRLKIADSRRADAKPKRSQVTMILADATTLACP
;
A
#
# COMPACT_ATOMS: atom_id res chain seq x y z
N MET A 1 -1.60 5.99 -17.18
CA MET A 1 -2.73 6.53 -16.42
C MET A 1 -2.29 6.85 -15.00
N THR A 2 -2.63 8.06 -14.52
CA THR A 2 -2.40 8.47 -13.13
C THR A 2 -3.70 8.32 -12.36
N ILE A 3 -3.69 7.56 -11.27
CA ILE A 3 -4.88 7.24 -10.48
C ILE A 3 -4.86 7.78 -9.05
N ALA A 4 -3.67 8.15 -8.57
CA ALA A 4 -3.44 8.63 -7.23
C ALA A 4 -2.55 9.87 -7.28
N ILE A 5 -2.98 10.94 -6.61
CA ILE A 5 -2.25 12.21 -6.54
C ILE A 5 -2.19 12.64 -5.06
N VAL A 6 -1.03 13.10 -4.63
CA VAL A 6 -0.85 13.72 -3.31
C VAL A 6 -0.84 15.23 -3.50
N GLU A 7 -1.90 15.88 -3.04
CA GLU A 7 -2.05 17.34 -3.07
C GLU A 7 -2.29 17.87 -1.66
N ASN A 8 -1.60 18.94 -1.28
CA ASN A 8 -1.80 19.60 0.02
C ASN A 8 -1.78 18.61 1.22
N ARG A 9 -0.84 17.66 1.20
CA ARG A 9 -0.70 16.59 2.22
C ARG A 9 -1.92 15.68 2.32
N THR A 10 -2.66 15.55 1.24
CA THR A 10 -3.83 14.69 1.13
C THR A 10 -3.65 13.79 -0.08
N LEU A 11 -3.70 12.48 0.14
CA LEU A 11 -3.75 11.52 -0.94
C LEU A 11 -5.19 11.45 -1.44
N VAL A 12 -5.38 11.71 -2.73
CA VAL A 12 -6.63 11.52 -3.44
C VAL A 12 -6.44 10.38 -4.44
N VAL A 13 -7.26 9.35 -4.31
CA VAL A 13 -7.30 8.20 -5.23
C VAL A 13 -8.67 8.22 -5.92
N SER A 14 -8.68 8.22 -7.25
CA SER A 14 -9.90 8.13 -8.06
C SER A 14 -9.73 7.13 -9.20
N VAL A 15 -10.49 6.05 -9.15
CA VAL A 15 -10.52 5.01 -10.19
C VAL A 15 -11.94 4.49 -10.34
N GLY A 16 -12.52 4.62 -11.53
CA GLY A 16 -13.86 4.11 -11.82
C GLY A 16 -14.89 4.65 -10.82
N THR A 17 -15.45 3.74 -10.00
CA THR A 17 -16.43 4.08 -8.96
C THR A 17 -15.81 4.29 -7.58
N PHE A 18 -14.52 4.00 -7.41
CA PHE A 18 -13.81 4.13 -6.15
C PHE A 18 -13.14 5.50 -6.05
N ALA A 19 -13.52 6.26 -5.01
CA ALA A 19 -12.85 7.47 -4.60
C ALA A 19 -12.46 7.36 -3.12
N ALA A 20 -11.19 7.65 -2.80
CA ALA A 20 -10.71 7.71 -1.43
C ALA A 20 -9.82 8.93 -1.22
N SER A 21 -10.08 9.65 -0.15
CA SER A 21 -9.23 10.76 0.32
C SER A 21 -8.63 10.42 1.67
N ILE A 22 -7.32 10.57 1.82
CA ILE A 22 -6.59 10.35 3.08
C ILE A 22 -5.76 11.59 3.38
N ALA A 23 -6.17 12.35 4.40
CA ALA A 23 -5.40 13.49 4.88
C ALA A 23 -4.25 13.01 5.79
N ALA A 24 -3.05 13.57 5.63
CA ALA A 24 -1.87 13.28 6.46
C ALA A 24 -2.19 13.43 7.96
N LYS A 25 -2.90 14.51 8.32
CA LYS A 25 -3.29 14.80 9.71
C LYS A 25 -4.10 13.67 10.37
N ALA A 26 -4.82 12.87 9.59
CA ALA A 26 -5.59 11.74 10.11
C ALA A 26 -4.71 10.56 10.54
N ILE A 27 -3.46 10.48 10.05
CA ILE A 27 -2.55 9.35 10.29
C ILE A 27 -1.24 9.76 10.98
N GLU A 28 -0.90 11.05 11.04
CA GLU A 28 0.32 11.57 11.68
C GLU A 28 0.53 11.04 13.11
N HIS A 29 -0.53 11.04 13.91
CA HIS A 29 -0.51 10.57 15.30
C HIS A 29 -0.08 9.10 15.46
N LEU A 30 -0.21 8.29 14.41
CA LEU A 30 0.25 6.90 14.40
C LEU A 30 1.79 6.83 14.44
N PHE A 31 2.50 7.87 13.99
CA PHE A 31 3.95 7.86 13.89
C PHE A 31 4.66 8.59 15.04
N ASP A 32 3.93 9.27 15.92
CA ASP A 32 4.47 10.08 17.03
C ASP A 32 5.39 9.28 17.96
N ALA A 33 5.08 8.00 18.17
CA ALA A 33 5.86 7.13 19.06
C ALA A 33 7.00 6.36 18.35
N LEU A 34 7.17 6.56 17.04
CA LEU A 34 8.13 5.87 16.19
C LEU A 34 9.29 6.76 15.75
N THR A 35 9.00 8.03 15.46
CA THR A 35 9.95 8.99 14.89
C THR A 35 9.78 10.37 15.53
N HIS A 36 10.85 11.15 15.54
CA HIS A 36 10.80 12.57 15.94
C HIS A 36 10.15 13.47 14.89
N PHE A 37 9.96 12.98 13.66
CA PHE A 37 9.38 13.74 12.56
C PHE A 37 8.16 12.99 11.97
N PRO A 38 7.04 12.90 12.72
CA PRO A 38 5.85 12.15 12.30
C PRO A 38 5.23 12.74 11.04
N ASP A 39 5.28 14.07 10.89
CA ASP A 39 4.87 14.79 9.69
C ASP A 39 5.60 14.26 8.44
N ARG A 40 6.94 14.35 8.42
CA ARG A 40 7.73 13.95 7.24
C ARG A 40 7.53 12.48 6.91
N ARG A 41 7.46 11.62 7.94
CA ARG A 41 7.21 10.19 7.78
C ARG A 41 5.86 9.94 7.12
N THR A 42 4.83 10.68 7.52
CA THR A 42 3.50 10.56 6.95
C THR A 42 3.48 10.92 5.47
N ASN A 43 4.14 12.02 5.08
CA ASN A 43 4.19 12.42 3.67
C ASN A 43 4.87 11.35 2.81
N ILE A 44 5.99 10.78 3.29
CA ILE A 44 6.68 9.68 2.61
C ILE A 44 5.75 8.47 2.41
N GLU A 45 4.99 8.09 3.45
CA GLU A 45 4.08 6.95 3.36
C GLU A 45 2.90 7.20 2.40
N LEU A 46 2.40 8.44 2.32
CA LEU A 46 1.39 8.82 1.32
C LEU A 46 1.96 8.80 -0.10
N ASP A 47 3.16 9.33 -0.29
CA ASP A 47 3.85 9.34 -1.58
C ASP A 47 4.17 7.91 -2.06
N GLU A 48 4.64 7.05 -1.15
CA GLU A 48 4.90 5.63 -1.46
C GLU A 48 3.61 4.88 -1.82
N LEU A 49 2.48 5.19 -1.17
CA LEU A 49 1.19 4.59 -1.54
C LEU A 49 0.72 5.09 -2.91
N ALA A 50 0.86 6.38 -3.20
CA ALA A 50 0.53 6.94 -4.51
C ALA A 50 1.37 6.31 -5.62
N ALA A 51 2.69 6.19 -5.42
CA ALA A 51 3.60 5.56 -6.35
C ALA A 51 3.18 4.12 -6.66
N ARG A 52 2.94 3.29 -5.63
CA ARG A 52 2.49 1.89 -5.84
C ARG A 52 1.21 1.77 -6.64
N LEU A 53 0.25 2.67 -6.41
CA LEU A 53 -1.03 2.67 -7.15
C LEU A 53 -0.79 3.06 -8.61
N ASN A 54 -0.02 4.12 -8.86
CA ASN A 54 0.28 4.57 -10.22
C ASN A 54 1.13 3.55 -10.99
N ASP A 55 2.12 2.91 -10.36
CA ASP A 55 2.93 1.85 -10.97
C ASP A 55 2.06 0.68 -11.42
N PHE A 56 1.05 0.30 -10.62
CA PHE A 56 0.11 -0.75 -11.00
C PHE A 56 -0.79 -0.33 -12.17
N ALA A 57 -1.26 0.92 -12.19
CA ALA A 57 -2.05 1.44 -13.32
C ALA A 57 -1.24 1.41 -14.63
N VAL A 58 0.03 1.82 -14.59
CA VAL A 58 0.95 1.74 -15.74
C VAL A 58 1.16 0.28 -16.18
N PHE A 59 1.30 -0.65 -15.23
CA PHE A 59 1.43 -2.06 -15.54
C PHE A 59 0.18 -2.64 -16.24
N VAL A 60 -1.02 -2.28 -15.77
CA VAL A 60 -2.27 -2.73 -16.39
C VAL A 60 -2.46 -2.16 -17.79
N GLU A 61 -2.08 -0.91 -18.02
CA GLU A 61 -2.06 -0.33 -19.38
C GLU A 61 -1.09 -1.07 -20.30
N ALA A 62 0.14 -1.34 -19.83
CA ALA A 62 1.14 -2.08 -20.59
C ALA A 62 0.67 -3.50 -20.93
N LEU A 63 -0.07 -4.15 -20.02
CA LEU A 63 -0.72 -5.43 -20.31
C LEU A 63 -1.77 -5.26 -21.40
N GLY A 64 -2.61 -4.21 -21.34
CA GLY A 64 -3.63 -3.87 -22.35
C GLY A 64 -3.11 -3.81 -23.79
N GLU A 65 -1.87 -3.36 -23.97
CA GLU A 65 -1.19 -3.27 -25.26
C GLU A 65 -0.68 -4.64 -25.77
N MET A 66 -0.43 -5.60 -24.88
CA MET A 66 -0.04 -6.95 -25.23
C MET A 66 -1.27 -7.72 -25.74
N ARG A 67 -1.31 -7.99 -27.05
CA ARG A 67 -2.41 -8.63 -27.80
C ARG A 67 -2.88 -10.02 -27.33
N GLU A 68 -2.32 -10.57 -26.26
CA GLU A 68 -2.62 -11.92 -25.72
C GLU A 68 -3.59 -11.91 -24.54
N ILE A 69 -4.34 -10.82 -24.32
CA ILE A 69 -5.29 -10.77 -23.20
C ILE A 69 -6.57 -11.54 -23.55
N ALA A 70 -7.03 -12.35 -22.59
CA ALA A 70 -8.31 -13.03 -22.63
C ALA A 70 -9.46 -12.05 -22.94
N GLN A 71 -10.35 -12.46 -23.86
CA GLN A 71 -11.55 -11.73 -24.23
C GLN A 71 -12.42 -11.48 -22.97
N GLY A 72 -12.43 -10.24 -22.47
CA GLY A 72 -13.21 -9.86 -21.26
C GLY A 72 -12.43 -9.23 -20.11
N PHE A 73 -11.13 -8.96 -20.25
CA PHE A 73 -10.38 -8.21 -19.23
C PHE A 73 -10.80 -6.73 -19.18
N ASP A 74 -11.47 -6.35 -18.09
CA ASP A 74 -11.74 -4.95 -17.77
C ASP A 74 -10.61 -4.40 -16.89
N GLY A 75 -9.64 -3.74 -17.52
CA GLY A 75 -8.50 -3.16 -16.82
C GLY A 75 -8.91 -2.12 -15.78
N VAL A 76 -10.02 -1.40 -15.98
CA VAL A 76 -10.49 -0.40 -15.02
C VAL A 76 -11.02 -1.08 -13.76
N ALA A 77 -11.77 -2.17 -13.91
CA ALA A 77 -12.29 -2.94 -12.78
C ALA A 77 -11.17 -3.58 -11.93
N GLU A 78 -10.11 -4.07 -12.58
CA GLU A 78 -8.95 -4.64 -11.85
C GLU A 78 -8.15 -3.58 -11.10
N ILE A 79 -7.93 -2.41 -11.70
CA ILE A 79 -7.28 -1.28 -11.01
C ILE A 79 -8.13 -0.84 -9.80
N GLU A 80 -9.46 -0.79 -9.95
CA GLU A 80 -10.37 -0.45 -8.85
C GLU A 80 -10.28 -1.46 -7.69
N ALA A 81 -10.33 -2.76 -8.00
CA ALA A 81 -10.23 -3.84 -7.02
C ALA A 81 -8.85 -3.86 -6.33
N PHE A 82 -7.78 -3.56 -7.08
CA PHE A 82 -6.43 -3.43 -6.53
C PHE A 82 -6.32 -2.23 -5.59
N ALA A 83 -6.83 -1.06 -6.01
CA ALA A 83 -6.79 0.17 -5.23
C ALA A 83 -7.50 0.01 -3.88
N ARG A 84 -8.73 -0.55 -3.87
CA ARG A 84 -9.47 -0.85 -2.64
C ARG A 84 -8.67 -1.72 -1.68
N ARG A 85 -8.16 -2.86 -2.17
CA ARG A 85 -7.38 -3.81 -1.37
C ARG A 85 -6.11 -3.19 -0.82
N HIS A 86 -5.36 -2.44 -1.63
CA HIS A 86 -4.10 -1.84 -1.21
C HIS A 86 -4.28 -0.68 -0.23
N VAL A 87 -5.35 0.12 -0.37
CA VAL A 87 -5.69 1.15 0.62
C VAL A 87 -6.02 0.51 1.97
N ASP A 88 -6.83 -0.55 1.99
CA ASP A 88 -7.19 -1.27 3.22
C ASP A 88 -5.99 -1.95 3.89
N LEU A 89 -5.13 -2.60 3.10
CA LEU A 89 -3.90 -3.21 3.61
C LEU A 89 -2.97 -2.17 4.22
N THR A 90 -2.79 -1.04 3.53
CA THR A 90 -1.90 0.03 3.98
C THR A 90 -2.43 0.69 5.27
N ARG A 91 -3.75 0.90 5.39
CA ARG A 91 -4.37 1.39 6.64
C ARG A 91 -4.14 0.42 7.81
N ARG A 92 -4.27 -0.89 7.58
CA ARG A 92 -4.02 -1.92 8.61
C ARG A 92 -2.55 -1.94 9.01
N TYR A 93 -1.64 -1.73 8.06
CA TYR A 93 -0.22 -1.61 8.31
C TYR A 93 0.08 -0.39 9.20
N TRP A 94 -0.37 0.81 8.84
CA TRP A 94 -0.16 2.01 9.66
C TRP A 94 -0.73 1.87 11.08
N ALA A 95 -1.92 1.28 11.22
CA ALA A 95 -2.53 1.04 12.52
C ALA A 95 -1.77 -0.01 13.38
N ALA A 96 -1.00 -0.91 12.74
CA ALA A 96 -0.12 -1.83 13.43
C ALA A 96 1.21 -1.16 13.78
N GLU A 97 1.78 -0.39 12.86
CA GLU A 97 3.03 0.36 13.04
C GLU A 97 2.90 1.33 14.21
N GLY A 98 1.80 2.09 14.31
CA GLY A 98 1.62 3.05 15.40
C GLY A 98 1.47 2.46 16.80
N ARG A 99 1.36 1.13 16.92
CA ARG A 99 1.43 0.44 18.23
C ARG A 99 2.86 0.10 18.62
N CYS A 100 3.78 0.08 17.66
CA CYS A 100 5.20 -0.11 17.88
C CYS A 100 5.80 1.17 18.47
N LEU A 101 6.53 1.01 19.57
CA LEU A 101 7.16 2.13 20.27
C LEU A 101 8.66 2.08 20.01
N ASN A 102 9.26 3.19 19.62
CA ASN A 102 10.71 3.31 19.54
C ASN A 102 11.26 3.71 20.91
N TRP A 103 12.24 2.95 21.43
CA TRP A 103 12.82 3.20 22.75
C TRP A 103 13.56 4.54 22.82
N PHE A 104 14.12 4.99 21.69
CA PHE A 104 14.74 6.31 21.58
C PHE A 104 13.71 7.45 21.72
N VAL A 105 12.45 7.21 21.36
CA VAL A 105 11.37 8.20 21.41
C VAL A 105 10.64 8.14 22.76
N THR A 106 10.35 6.95 23.27
CA THR A 106 9.58 6.77 24.53
C THR A 106 10.45 6.68 25.79
N GLY A 107 11.78 6.64 25.63
CA GLY A 107 12.75 6.46 26.69
C GLY A 107 12.93 5.00 27.16
N PRO A 108 14.07 4.66 27.79
CA PRO A 108 14.42 3.29 28.19
C PRO A 108 13.59 2.77 29.37
N ALA A 109 13.17 3.63 30.29
CA ALA A 109 12.52 3.24 31.55
C ALA A 109 11.06 2.74 31.40
N ARG A 110 10.41 2.98 30.24
CA ARG A 110 8.99 2.66 30.00
C ARG A 110 8.78 1.58 28.94
N PHE A 111 9.82 0.83 28.61
CA PHE A 111 9.82 -0.02 27.42
C PHE A 111 9.58 -1.52 27.73
N PRO A 112 8.36 -2.05 27.54
CA PRO A 112 8.09 -3.48 27.72
C PRO A 112 8.58 -4.29 26.51
N VAL A 113 9.74 -4.94 26.66
CA VAL A 113 10.46 -5.65 25.58
C VAL A 113 9.61 -6.75 24.92
N ALA A 114 9.04 -7.68 25.70
CA ALA A 114 8.24 -8.79 25.16
C ALA A 114 6.93 -8.34 24.47
N ARG A 115 6.26 -7.32 25.04
CA ARG A 115 5.03 -6.76 24.45
C ARG A 115 5.35 -6.06 23.13
N LYS A 116 6.49 -5.38 23.04
CA LYS A 116 6.95 -4.75 21.81
C LYS A 116 7.32 -5.79 20.76
N GLU A 117 8.04 -6.85 21.11
CA GLU A 117 8.45 -7.87 20.15
C GLU A 117 7.24 -8.47 19.43
N LYS A 118 6.15 -8.77 20.16
CA LYS A 118 4.89 -9.21 19.56
C LYS A 118 4.30 -8.17 18.60
N ARG A 119 4.33 -6.89 18.96
CA ARG A 119 3.80 -5.80 18.13
C ARG A 119 4.65 -5.59 16.88
N LEU A 120 5.97 -5.65 16.99
CA LEU A 120 6.90 -5.59 15.87
C LEU A 120 6.64 -6.73 14.88
N LYS A 121 6.53 -7.98 15.35
CA LYS A 121 6.20 -9.13 14.50
C LYS A 121 4.89 -8.93 13.72
N ILE A 122 3.87 -8.35 14.35
CA ILE A 122 2.60 -8.02 13.69
C ILE A 122 2.77 -6.89 12.67
N ALA A 123 3.52 -5.84 13.00
CA ALA A 123 3.78 -4.75 12.07
C ALA A 123 4.58 -5.24 10.84
N ASP A 124 5.61 -6.06 11.06
CA ASP A 124 6.43 -6.65 10.00
C ASP A 124 5.61 -7.58 9.10
N SER A 125 4.72 -8.42 9.67
CA SER A 125 3.83 -9.26 8.86
C SER A 125 2.89 -8.41 8.00
N ARG A 126 2.31 -7.34 8.56
CA ARG A 126 1.44 -6.41 7.82
C ARG A 126 2.21 -5.62 6.78
N ARG A 127 3.47 -5.29 7.04
CA ARG A 127 4.37 -4.64 6.07
C ARG A 127 4.68 -5.57 4.90
N ALA A 128 4.89 -6.85 5.17
CA ALA A 128 5.08 -7.86 4.13
C ALA A 128 3.82 -8.06 3.28
N ASP A 129 2.63 -7.93 3.87
CA ASP A 129 1.36 -7.97 3.14
C ASP A 129 1.11 -6.70 2.30
N ALA A 130 1.56 -5.53 2.77
CA ALA A 130 1.40 -4.25 2.08
C ALA A 130 2.45 -4.01 0.99
N LYS A 131 3.60 -4.69 1.05
CA LYS A 131 4.58 -4.67 -0.05
C LYS A 131 4.00 -5.42 -1.25
N PRO A 132 4.10 -4.85 -2.47
CA PRO A 132 3.69 -5.56 -3.67
C PRO A 132 4.54 -6.81 -3.79
N LYS A 133 3.92 -7.99 -3.66
CA LYS A 133 4.61 -9.25 -3.90
C LYS A 133 4.90 -9.31 -5.40
N ARG A 134 6.17 -9.40 -5.78
CA ARG A 134 6.62 -9.64 -7.17
C ARG A 134 5.86 -10.80 -7.84
N SER A 135 5.37 -11.76 -7.05
CA SER A 135 4.57 -12.90 -7.51
C SER A 135 3.14 -12.57 -7.95
N GLN A 136 2.55 -11.42 -7.56
CA GLN A 136 1.25 -11.00 -8.11
C GLN A 136 1.39 -10.41 -9.52
N VAL A 137 2.54 -9.80 -9.83
CA VAL A 137 2.88 -9.34 -11.19
C VAL A 137 3.14 -10.54 -12.11
N THR A 138 3.68 -11.64 -11.58
CA THR A 138 3.97 -12.86 -12.37
C THR A 138 2.80 -13.85 -12.45
N MET A 139 1.87 -13.90 -11.49
CA MET A 139 0.69 -14.80 -11.62
C MET A 139 -0.26 -14.38 -12.73
N ILE A 140 -0.42 -13.08 -13.01
CA ILE A 140 -1.24 -12.62 -14.15
C ILE A 140 -0.62 -13.05 -15.50
N LEU A 141 0.72 -13.17 -15.58
CA LEU A 141 1.43 -13.69 -16.75
C LEU A 141 1.46 -15.23 -16.82
N ALA A 142 1.39 -15.92 -15.69
CA ALA A 142 1.44 -17.39 -15.63
C ALA A 142 0.09 -18.06 -15.94
N ASP A 143 -1.03 -17.42 -15.61
CA ASP A 143 -2.38 -17.92 -15.97
C ASP A 143 -2.68 -17.72 -17.47
N ALA A 144 -2.05 -16.74 -18.13
CA ALA A 144 -2.19 -16.54 -19.58
C ALA A 144 -1.41 -17.57 -20.41
N THR A 145 -0.30 -18.11 -19.90
CA THR A 145 0.54 -19.08 -20.62
C THR A 145 0.11 -20.54 -20.42
N THR A 146 -0.73 -20.85 -19.42
CA THR A 146 -1.23 -22.22 -19.18
C THR A 146 -2.49 -22.56 -19.97
N LEU A 147 -3.12 -21.60 -20.64
CA LEU A 147 -4.22 -21.84 -21.60
C LEU A 147 -3.74 -21.99 -23.06
N ALA A 148 -2.43 -21.89 -23.31
CA ALA A 148 -1.80 -22.08 -24.61
C ALA A 148 -0.95 -23.35 -24.65
N CYS A 149 -1.56 -24.51 -24.39
CA CYS A 149 -1.03 -25.81 -24.82
C CYS A 149 -2.16 -26.57 -25.54
N PRO A 150 -2.03 -26.89 -26.84
CA PRO A 150 -3.01 -27.66 -27.59
C PRO A 150 -3.09 -29.13 -27.16
#